data_AF-A0A7D5PEM4-F1
#
_entry.id   AF-A0A7D5PEM4-F1
#
_cell.length_a   1.000
_cell.length_b   1.000
_cell.length_c   1.000
_cell.angle_alpha   90.00
_cell.angle_beta   90.00
_cell.angle_gamma   90.00
#
_symmetry.space_group_name_H-M   'P 1'
#
loop_
_entity.id
_entity.type
_entity.pdbx_description
1 polymer ?
#
loop_
_entity_poly.entity_id
_entity_poly.type
_entity_poly.pdbx_seq_one_letter_code
_entity_poly.pdbx_strand_id
1 'polypeptide(L)' 'MSIGTHKEERVKYSCSNCDDFEMGKQFTGISGTDGEREYEEIEPPNECPVCGGEIEEETISN' A
#
# COMPACT_ATOMS: atom_id res chain seq x y z
N MET A 1 -10.55 -27.71 -9.46
CA MET A 1 -10.58 -26.24 -9.54
C MET A 1 -10.07 -25.75 -8.20
N SER A 2 -8.79 -25.41 -8.11
CA SER A 2 -8.21 -24.85 -6.90
C SER A 2 -8.79 -23.45 -6.75
N ILE A 3 -9.64 -23.25 -5.74
CA ILE A 3 -10.14 -21.94 -5.36
C ILE A 3 -8.90 -21.23 -4.80
N GLY A 4 -8.26 -20.39 -5.59
CA GLY A 4 -7.13 -19.63 -5.10
C GLY A 4 -7.56 -18.79 -3.89
N THR A 5 -6.75 -18.80 -2.85
CA THR A 5 -7.00 -17.98 -1.67
C THR A 5 -6.91 -16.51 -2.09
N HIS A 6 -7.97 -15.74 -1.86
CA HIS A 6 -7.92 -14.30 -2.07
C HIS A 6 -7.02 -13.72 -0.97
N LYS A 7 -5.94 -13.06 -1.37
CA LYS A 7 -5.07 -12.32 -0.46
C LYS A 7 -5.35 -10.83 -0.66
N GLU A 8 -5.74 -10.18 0.42
CA GLU A 8 -5.86 -8.73 0.48
C GLU A 8 -4.69 -8.20 1.32
N GLU A 9 -3.85 -7.37 0.72
CA GLU A 9 -2.79 -6.65 1.42
C GLU A 9 -3.07 -5.16 1.25
N ARG A 10 -3.13 -4.41 2.34
CA ARG A 10 -3.32 -2.96 2.31
C ARG A 10 -2.05 -2.32 2.83
N VAL A 11 -1.57 -1.29 2.17
CA VAL A 11 -0.41 -0.53 2.64
C VAL A 11 -0.85 0.91 2.82
N LYS A 12 -0.57 1.49 3.98
CA LYS A 12 -0.90 2.87 4.30
C LYS A 12 0.40 3.67 4.40
N TYR A 13 0.41 4.84 3.77
CA TYR A 13 1.48 5.82 3.87
C TYR A 13 0.93 7.07 4.55
N SER A 14 1.57 7.49 5.64
CA SER A 14 1.19 8.70 6.37
C SER A 14 2.43 9.47 6.77
N CYS A 15 2.32 10.80 6.86
CA CYS A 15 3.43 11.59 7.37
C CYS A 15 3.47 11.54 8.90
N SER A 16 4.66 11.30 9.47
CA SER A 16 4.88 11.26 10.92
C SER A 16 4.84 12.65 11.57
N ASN A 17 5.07 13.71 10.80
CA ASN A 17 5.14 15.09 11.27
C ASN A 17 3.83 15.87 11.08
N CYS A 18 2.95 15.46 10.18
CA CYS A 18 1.71 16.16 9.89
C CYS A 18 0.60 15.21 9.42
N ASP A 19 -0.63 15.43 9.90
CA ASP A 19 -1.81 14.62 9.53
C ASP A 19 -2.43 15.03 8.18
N ASP A 20 -1.81 15.96 7.45
CA ASP A 20 -2.31 16.49 6.17
C ASP A 20 -2.00 15.59 4.97
N PHE A 21 -1.16 14.55 5.13
CA PHE A 21 -0.87 13.58 4.06
C PHE A 21 -1.20 12.15 4.52
N GLU A 22 -2.15 11.54 3.81
CA GLU A 22 -2.51 10.12 3.94
C GLU A 22 -2.74 9.51 2.55
N MET A 23 -2.14 8.36 2.31
CA MET A 23 -2.29 7.61 1.08
C MET A 23 -2.46 6.12 1.40
N GLY A 24 -3.37 5.44 0.71
CA GLY A 24 -3.61 4.01 0.86
C GLY A 24 -3.43 3.27 -0.45
N LYS A 25 -2.79 2.10 -0.40
CA LYS A 25 -2.71 1.12 -1.46
C LYS A 25 -3.45 -0.14 -1.05
N GLN A 26 -4.16 -0.75 -1.98
CA GLN A 26 -4.82 -2.03 -1.76
C GLN A 26 -4.44 -3.00 -2.86
N PHE A 27 -3.74 -4.06 -2.47
CA PHE A 27 -3.44 -5.20 -3.30
C PHE A 27 -4.55 -6.24 -3.11
N THR A 28 -5.24 -6.57 -4.19
CA THR A 28 -6.17 -7.71 -4.23
C THR A 28 -5.61 -8.72 -5.24
N GLY A 29 -5.12 -9.85 -4.75
CA GLY A 29 -4.52 -10.88 -5.58
C GLY A 29 -5.08 -12.26 -5.26
N ILE A 30 -5.01 -13.16 -6.24
CA ILE A 30 -5.23 -14.59 -6.00
C ILE A 30 -3.85 -15.19 -5.75
N SER A 31 -3.63 -15.75 -4.55
CA SER A 31 -2.35 -16.34 -4.16
C SER A 31 -1.88 -17.36 -5.20
N GLY A 32 -0.69 -17.14 -5.77
CA GLY A 32 -0.09 -18.04 -6.75
C GLY A 32 -0.43 -17.74 -8.21
N THR A 33 -0.88 -16.52 -8.51
CA THR A 33 -0.97 -16.01 -9.89
C THR A 33 0.02 -14.85 -10.08
N ASP A 34 0.69 -14.78 -11.24
CA ASP A 34 1.71 -13.75 -11.52
C ASP A 34 1.18 -12.31 -11.41
N GLY A 35 -0.13 -12.11 -11.50
CA GLY A 35 -0.80 -10.81 -11.33
C GLY A 35 -1.03 -10.36 -9.88
N GLU A 36 -0.56 -11.12 -8.88
CA GLU A 36 -0.76 -10.81 -7.44
C GLU A 36 -0.21 -9.43 -7.02
N ARG A 37 0.77 -8.87 -7.75
CA ARG A 37 1.41 -7.58 -7.45
C ARG A 37 1.33 -6.53 -8.56
N GLU A 38 0.64 -6.80 -9.66
CA GLU A 38 0.70 -5.95 -10.87
C GLU A 38 -0.13 -4.66 -10.78
N TYR A 39 -1.06 -4.55 -9.83
CA TYR A 39 -2.02 -3.46 -9.80
C TYR A 39 -1.58 -2.40 -8.78
N GLU A 40 -1.15 -1.24 -9.30
CA GLU A 40 -0.82 0.02 -8.63
C GLU A 40 0.68 0.32 -8.37
N GLU A 41 1.40 0.68 -9.45
CA GLU A 41 2.73 1.34 -9.49
C GLU A 41 2.74 2.77 -8.91
N ILE A 42 1.84 3.12 -7.98
CA ILE A 42 1.82 4.48 -7.42
C ILE A 42 2.83 4.56 -6.28
N GLU A 43 4.12 4.72 -6.56
CA GLU A 43 5.12 4.89 -5.49
C GLU A 43 4.80 6.11 -4.62
N PRO A 44 4.86 5.99 -3.28
CA PRO A 44 4.73 7.15 -2.41
C PRO A 44 5.93 8.10 -2.65
N PRO A 45 5.76 9.41 -2.41
CA PRO A 45 6.90 10.31 -2.40
C PRO A 45 7.88 9.92 -1.27
N ASN A 46 9.16 10.28 -1.41
CA ASN A 46 10.16 10.03 -0.36
C ASN A 46 9.91 10.87 0.91
N GLU A 47 9.24 12.02 0.76
CA GLU A 47 8.96 12.98 1.81
C GLU A 47 7.54 13.52 1.66
N CYS A 48 6.95 13.97 2.76
CA CYS A 48 5.61 14.53 2.78
C CYS A 48 5.55 15.80 1.92
N PRO A 49 4.68 15.87 0.90
CA PRO A 49 4.59 17.04 0.02
C PRO A 49 4.05 18.29 0.72
N VAL A 50 3.47 18.14 1.92
CA VAL A 50 2.89 19.24 2.70
C VAL A 50 3.93 19.86 3.63
N CYS A 51 4.56 19.03 4.47
CA CYS A 51 5.45 19.50 5.53
C CYS A 51 6.93 19.16 5.31
N GLY A 52 7.28 18.38 4.28
CA GLY A 52 8.63 17.88 4.04
C GLY A 52 9.11 16.86 5.09
N GLY A 53 8.19 16.32 5.90
CA GLY A 53 8.50 15.32 6.91
C GLY A 53 8.64 13.92 6.36
N GLU A 54 9.14 13.01 7.18
CA GLU A 54 9.26 11.60 6.83
C GLU A 54 7.88 10.96 6.64
N ILE A 55 7.81 9.99 5.72
CA ILE A 55 6.60 9.19 5.46
C ILE A 55 6.82 7.81 6.07
N GLU A 56 5.87 7.38 6.88
CA GLU A 56 5.82 6.04 7.47
C GLU A 56 4.94 5.13 6.62
N GLU A 57 5.38 3.87 6.46
CA GLU A 57 4.65 2.81 5.77
C GLU A 57 4.10 1.81 6.79
N GLU A 58 2.80 1.54 6.73
CA GLU A 58 2.12 0.53 7.53
C GLU A 58 1.48 -0.52 6.60
N THR A 59 1.98 -1.77 6.65
CA THR A 59 1.39 -2.88 5.92
C THR A 59 0.35 -3.60 6.78
N ILE A 60 -0.90 -3.58 6.32
CA ILE A 60 -2.06 -4.24 6.92
C ILE A 60 -2.42 -5.45 6.05
N SER A 61 -1.97 -6.63 6.45
CA SER A 61 -2.40 -7.91 5.86
C SER A 61 -3.53 -8.50 6.72
N ASN A 62 -4.67 -8.85 6.12
CA ASN A 62 -5.74 -9.62 6.79
C ASN A 62 -5.65 -11.11 6.46
#